data_AF-A0AAW9KXX9-F1
#
_entry.id   AF-A0AAW9KXX9-F1
#
_cell.length_a   1.000
_cell.length_b   1.000
_cell.length_c   1.000
_cell.angle_alpha   90.00
_cell.angle_beta   90.00
_cell.angle_gamma   90.00
#
_symmetry.space_group_name_H-M   'P 1'
#
loop_
_entity.id
_entity.type
_entity.pdbx_description
1 polymer ?
#
loop_
_entity_poly.entity_id
_entity_poly.type
_entity_poly.pdbx_seq_one_letter_code
_entity_poly.pdbx_strand_id
1 'polypeptide(L)' 'MVQAKAQKLTDRVAQENGFSVEDSGWLTVVYHNIGGDVMIDFQIGQYLYMHSTAAGKDLLAKMPEHRIDEIID' A
#
# COMPACT_ATOMS: atom_id res chain seq x y z
N MET A 1 -14.76 -5.68 6.31
CA MET A 1 -14.92 -4.21 6.51
C MET A 1 -14.00 -3.38 5.63
N VAL A 2 -12.71 -3.72 5.49
CA VAL A 2 -11.74 -2.97 4.65
C VAL A 2 -12.04 -3.11 3.14
N GLN A 3 -12.28 -4.32 2.65
CA GLN A 3 -12.58 -4.58 1.23
C GLN A 3 -13.77 -3.77 0.71
N ALA A 4 -14.88 -3.74 1.46
CA ALA A 4 -16.07 -2.97 1.09
C ALA A 4 -15.81 -1.45 1.02
N LYS A 5 -14.94 -0.91 1.88
CA LYS A 5 -14.53 0.50 1.82
C LYS A 5 -13.61 0.75 0.64
N ALA A 6 -12.65 -0.15 0.39
CA ALA A 6 -11.75 -0.07 -0.75
C ALA A 6 -12.51 -0.15 -2.08
N GLN A 7 -13.54 -0.99 -2.19
CA GLN A 7 -14.39 -1.08 -3.38
C GLN A 7 -15.14 0.23 -3.62
N LYS A 8 -15.85 0.75 -2.59
CA LYS A 8 -16.56 2.03 -2.71
C LYS A 8 -15.63 3.18 -3.12
N LEU A 9 -14.39 3.18 -2.66
CA LEU A 9 -13.41 4.17 -3.07
C LEU A 9 -13.05 4.00 -4.55
N THR A 10 -12.74 2.77 -4.96
CA THR A 10 -12.40 2.40 -6.34
C THR A 10 -13.51 2.82 -7.31
N ASP A 11 -14.77 2.51 -7.00
CA ASP A 11 -15.94 2.86 -7.82
C ASP A 11 -16.09 4.37 -8.00
N ARG A 12 -15.65 5.15 -7.00
CA ARG A 12 -15.74 6.62 -7.03
C ARG A 12 -14.60 7.27 -7.82
N VAL A 13 -13.40 6.70 -7.78
CA VAL A 13 -12.19 7.33 -8.35
C VAL A 13 -11.76 6.72 -9.68
N ALA A 14 -12.28 5.54 -10.06
CA ALA A 14 -11.91 4.79 -11.26
C ALA A 14 -10.38 4.62 -11.42
N GLN A 15 -9.70 4.35 -10.31
CA GLN A 15 -8.26 4.06 -10.25
C GLN A 15 -8.01 2.80 -9.42
N GLU A 16 -6.83 2.22 -9.58
CA GLU A 16 -6.36 1.14 -8.71
C GLU A 16 -6.23 1.63 -7.26
N ASN A 17 -6.74 0.84 -6.32
CA ASN A 17 -6.61 1.11 -4.90
C ASN A 17 -6.14 -0.15 -4.17
N GLY A 18 -5.01 -0.04 -3.48
CA GLY A 18 -4.40 -1.12 -2.70
C GLY A 18 -4.65 -0.97 -1.20
N PHE A 19 -4.74 -2.10 -0.51
CA PHE A 19 -4.57 -2.19 0.93
C PHE A 19 -3.26 -2.95 1.20
N SER A 20 -2.36 -2.30 1.92
CA SER A 20 -1.02 -2.80 2.19
C SER A 20 -0.70 -2.67 3.67
N VAL A 21 0.21 -3.51 4.14
CA VAL A 21 0.71 -3.52 5.51
C VAL A 21 2.23 -3.47 5.50
N GLU A 22 2.82 -3.05 6.62
CA GLU A 22 4.24 -3.35 6.83
C GLU A 22 4.39 -4.80 7.28
N ASP A 23 5.35 -5.49 6.67
CA ASP A 23 5.80 -6.83 7.07
C ASP A 23 7.31 -6.89 6.93
N SER A 24 8.01 -7.00 8.05
CA SER A 24 9.47 -7.20 8.09
C SER A 24 10.26 -6.13 7.31
N GLY A 25 9.82 -4.87 7.37
CA GLY A 25 10.41 -3.73 6.67
C GLY A 25 9.94 -3.53 5.23
N TRP A 26 9.05 -4.39 4.73
CA TRP A 26 8.49 -4.28 3.39
C TRP A 26 7.05 -3.78 3.44
N LEU A 27 6.66 -3.00 2.43
CA LEU A 27 5.26 -2.79 2.15
C LEU A 27 4.72 -4.02 1.39
N THR A 28 3.83 -4.76 2.02
CA THR A 28 3.20 -5.96 1.45
C THR A 28 1.77 -5.66 1.04
N VAL A 29 1.46 -5.82 -0.25
CA VAL A 29 0.10 -5.66 -0.78
C VAL A 29 -0.72 -6.89 -0.43
N VAL A 30 -1.72 -6.74 0.43
CA VAL A 30 -2.58 -7.85 0.86
C VAL A 30 -3.90 -7.90 0.08
N TYR A 31 -4.26 -6.79 -0.56
CA TYR A 31 -5.48 -6.68 -1.35
C TYR A 31 -5.37 -5.48 -2.29
N HIS A 32 -5.98 -5.56 -3.46
CA HIS A 32 -6.17 -4.41 -4.35
C HIS A 32 -7.48 -4.56 -5.11
N ASN A 33 -8.01 -3.41 -5.54
CA ASN A 33 -9.13 -3.32 -6.46
C ASN A 33 -8.72 -2.48 -7.65
N ILE A 34 -9.13 -2.91 -8.83
CA ILE A 34 -8.90 -2.20 -10.07
C ILE A 34 -10.24 -1.60 -10.49
N GLY A 35 -10.27 -0.28 -10.69
CA GLY A 35 -11.44 0.44 -11.18
C GLY A 35 -11.18 0.98 -12.57
N GLY A 36 -12.10 0.74 -13.52
CA GLY A 36 -11.91 1.16 -14.91
C GLY A 36 -10.82 0.35 -15.62
N ASP A 37 -10.22 0.94 -16.65
CA ASP A 37 -9.26 0.30 -17.57
C ASP A 37 -7.84 0.85 -17.33
N VAL A 38 -7.42 0.89 -16.07
CA VAL A 38 -6.10 1.41 -15.64
C VAL A 38 -5.03 0.31 -15.64
N MET A 39 -3.78 0.71 -15.91
CA MET A 39 -2.63 -0.18 -15.71
C MET A 39 -2.53 -0.60 -14.25
N ILE A 40 -2.22 -1.88 -14.05
CA ILE A 40 -2.05 -2.49 -12.74
C ILE A 40 -0.58 -2.31 -12.36
N ASP A 41 -0.32 -1.51 -11.33
CA ASP A 41 1.03 -1.30 -10.81
C ASP A 41 1.31 -2.21 -9.59
N PHE A 42 0.27 -2.75 -8.95
CA PHE A 42 0.39 -3.54 -7.72
C PHE A 42 -0.13 -4.97 -7.87
N GLN A 43 0.61 -5.93 -7.32
CA GLN A 43 0.19 -7.33 -7.21
C GLN A 43 0.05 -7.77 -5.75
N ILE A 44 -0.99 -8.55 -5.45
CA ILE A 44 -1.12 -9.17 -4.12
C ILE A 44 0.11 -10.05 -3.85
N GLY A 45 0.71 -9.89 -2.68
CA GLY A 45 1.95 -10.58 -2.26
C GLY A 45 3.24 -9.91 -2.76
N GLN A 46 3.15 -8.78 -3.46
CA GLN A 46 4.32 -8.01 -3.85
C GLN A 46 4.93 -7.31 -2.64
N TYR A 47 6.25 -7.41 -2.51
CA TYR A 47 7.06 -6.66 -1.55
C TYR A 47 7.61 -5.41 -2.22
N LEU A 48 7.37 -4.26 -1.61
CA LEU A 48 7.80 -2.95 -2.10
C LEU A 48 8.63 -2.23 -1.04
N TYR A 49 9.66 -1.51 -1.46
CA TYR A 49 10.40 -0.63 -0.57
C TYR A 49 9.44 0.44 0.01
N MET A 50 9.41 0.55 1.34
CA MET A 50 8.48 1.49 1.98
C MET A 50 8.78 2.93 1.60
N HIS A 51 10.06 3.29 1.45
CA HIS A 51 10.47 4.64 1.06
C HIS A 51 10.15 4.99 -0.40
N SER A 52 9.80 4.02 -1.25
CA SER A 52 9.53 4.24 -2.68
C SER A 52 8.05 4.41 -3.02
N THR A 53 7.15 4.19 -2.05
CA THR A 53 5.69 4.23 -2.28
C THR A 53 5.01 5.29 -1.41
N ALA A 54 3.84 5.79 -1.84
CA ALA A 54 3.05 6.72 -1.04
C ALA A 54 2.56 6.08 0.27
N ALA A 55 2.04 4.85 0.20
CA ALA A 55 1.57 4.11 1.37
C ALA A 55 2.72 3.78 2.34
N GLY A 56 3.89 3.41 1.83
CA GLY A 56 5.05 3.14 2.66
C GLY A 56 5.56 4.37 3.40
N LYS A 57 5.62 5.54 2.73
CA LYS A 57 5.94 6.82 3.41
C LYS A 57 4.91 7.20 4.47
N ASP A 58 3.63 6.98 4.20
CA ASP A 58 2.55 7.23 5.18
C ASP A 58 2.66 6.31 6.42
N LEU A 59 3.10 5.05 6.23
CA LEU A 59 3.38 4.14 7.34
C LEU A 59 4.63 4.55 8.12
N LEU A 60 5.74 4.82 7.42
CA LEU A 60 7.01 5.26 8.02
C LEU A 60 6.82 6.50 8.89
N ALA A 61 6.04 7.48 8.43
CA ALA A 61 5.75 8.71 9.18
C ALA A 61 5.03 8.50 10.53
N LYS A 62 4.47 7.30 10.77
CA LYS A 62 3.79 6.92 12.02
C LYS A 62 4.64 6.02 12.92
N MET A 63 5.85 5.65 12.49
CA MET A 63 6.75 4.79 13.22
C MET A 63 7.71 5.60 14.10
N PRO A 64 8.26 5.00 15.18
CA PRO A 64 9.40 5.59 15.90
C PRO A 64 10.63 5.71 14.99
N GLU A 65 11.46 6.74 15.21
CA GLU A 65 12.67 7.00 14.39
C GLU A 65 13.58 5.77 14.26
N HIS A 66 13.86 5.05 15.35
CA HIS A 66 14.70 3.85 15.29
C HIS A 66 14.17 2.77 14.34
N ARG A 67 12.84 2.66 14.19
CA ARG A 67 12.24 1.69 13.28
C ARG A 67 12.29 2.16 11.83
N ILE A 68 12.24 3.47 11.61
CA ILE A 68 12.43 4.06 10.27
C ILE A 68 13.87 3.78 9.80
N ASP A 69 14.85 4.01 10.66
CA ASP A 69 16.27 3.78 10.36
C ASP A 69 16.51 2.30 10.00
N GLU A 70 15.98 1.35 10.79
CA GLU A 70 16.05 -0.09 10.49
C GLU A 70 15.45 -0.52 9.14
N ILE A 71 14.52 0.26 8.58
CA ILE A 71 13.79 -0.08 7.34
C ILE A 71 14.43 0.59 6.11
N ILE A 72 15.03 1.77 6.29
CA ILE A 72 15.55 2.59 5.19
C ILE A 72 17.05 2.35 4.94
N ASP A 73 17.80 1.92 5.95
CA ASP A 73 19.20 1.48 5.81
C ASP A 73 19.35 0.17 5.03
#